data_AF-X1GYA8-F1
#
_entry.id   AF-X1GYA8-F1
#
_cell.length_a   1.000
_cell.length_b   1.000
_cell.length_c   1.000
_cell.angle_alpha   90.00
_cell.angle_beta   90.00
_cell.angle_gamma   90.00
#
_symmetry.space_group_name_H-M   'P 1'
#
loop_
_entity.id
_entity.type
_entity.pdbx_description
1 polymer ?
#
loop_
_entity_poly.entity_id
_entity_poly.type
_entity_poly.pdbx_seq_one_letter_code
_entity_poly.pdbx_strand_id
1 'polypeptide(L)'
;SAYGGGMCNYNESMPTIVNCIFTGNASTYWDGGGMYNYQSSPTLINCTFRKNSAGSYGGGMSNNESSPNVTNCIFWDNDAVIDGNEIYNHDTVPNVSYCDIEGDLNGSGCGGDDSNDIGGNIDEDPLFYDPNDPNDYHLGPNSPCIDAGTNTPIGGLPTTDIDGEPRVIDGNGDGNSIVDMGADEYDYRDADFDNDGIVNFIDYAMFANFWQTESPDFSLDEDEDNDVDMNDLALFVKDWLWQAGWTKTFAAGCGQSMGR
;
A
#
# COMPACT_ATOMS: atom_id res chain seq x y z
N SER A 1 1.46 -25.36 2.90
CA SER A 1 1.74 -25.43 4.36
C SER A 1 0.54 -26.07 5.06
N ALA A 2 0.68 -26.47 6.33
CA ALA A 2 -0.44 -26.98 7.13
C ALA A 2 -1.23 -25.86 7.85
N TYR A 3 -0.70 -24.65 8.00
CA TYR A 3 -1.42 -23.44 8.45
C TYR A 3 -0.59 -22.22 7.99
N GLY A 4 -1.21 -21.05 7.81
CA GLY A 4 -0.47 -19.80 7.56
C GLY A 4 0.38 -19.86 6.29
N GLY A 5 -0.25 -19.72 5.12
CA GLY A 5 0.44 -19.86 3.84
C GLY A 5 1.63 -18.91 3.68
N GLY A 6 1.50 -17.68 4.18
CA GLY A 6 2.59 -16.68 4.27
C GLY A 6 3.24 -16.62 5.65
N MET A 7 2.43 -16.43 6.70
CA MET A 7 2.91 -16.32 8.09
C MET A 7 2.06 -17.14 9.07
N CYS A 8 2.73 -17.74 10.05
CA CYS A 8 2.10 -18.47 11.14
C CYS A 8 2.66 -17.97 12.48
N ASN A 9 1.79 -17.38 13.29
CA ASN A 9 2.09 -16.89 14.63
C ASN A 9 1.45 -17.83 15.67
N TYR A 10 2.23 -18.27 16.64
CA TYR A 10 1.86 -19.38 17.52
C TYR A 10 2.47 -19.22 18.92
N ASN A 11 1.75 -19.66 19.96
CA ASN A 11 2.18 -19.67 21.36
C ASN A 11 2.57 -18.29 21.91
N GLU A 12 1.60 -17.41 22.06
CA GLU A 12 1.75 -16.10 22.71
C GLU A 12 2.77 -15.18 22.02
N SER A 13 3.01 -15.40 20.73
CA SER A 13 3.75 -14.43 19.93
C SER A 13 2.96 -13.11 19.83
N MET A 14 3.65 -11.99 19.92
CA MET A 14 3.04 -10.66 19.78
C MET A 14 3.86 -9.80 18.80
N PRO A 15 4.01 -10.24 17.53
CA PRO A 15 4.83 -9.52 16.58
C PRO A 15 4.11 -8.25 16.08
N THR A 16 4.89 -7.23 15.74
CA THR A 16 4.41 -6.04 15.02
C THR A 16 4.79 -6.18 13.56
N ILE A 17 3.80 -6.15 12.67
CA ILE A 17 3.94 -6.30 11.22
C ILE A 17 3.54 -4.97 10.60
N VAL A 18 4.43 -4.40 9.81
CA VAL A 18 4.32 -3.04 9.29
C VAL A 18 4.77 -3.02 7.83
N ASN A 19 4.06 -2.33 6.94
CA ASN A 19 4.41 -2.17 5.52
C ASN A 19 4.68 -3.50 4.83
N CYS A 20 3.83 -4.50 5.08
CA CYS A 20 4.01 -5.83 4.53
C CYS A 20 2.91 -6.16 3.53
N ILE A 21 3.31 -6.76 2.41
CA ILE A 21 2.40 -7.31 1.41
C ILE A 21 2.38 -8.84 1.55
N PHE A 22 1.21 -9.39 1.85
CA PHE A 22 0.93 -10.82 1.83
C PHE A 22 0.13 -11.10 0.57
N THR A 23 0.76 -11.69 -0.44
CA THR A 23 0.07 -12.01 -1.69
C THR A 23 0.33 -13.40 -2.22
N GLY A 24 -0.69 -14.00 -2.84
CA GLY A 24 -0.59 -15.29 -3.52
C GLY A 24 -0.26 -16.46 -2.59
N ASN A 25 -0.44 -16.30 -1.27
CA ASN A 25 -0.15 -17.34 -0.31
C ASN A 25 -1.33 -18.32 -0.20
N ALA A 26 -1.03 -19.59 0.04
CA ALA A 26 -2.07 -20.63 0.07
C ALA A 26 -1.89 -21.62 1.23
N SER A 27 -2.98 -21.83 1.97
CA SER A 27 -3.14 -22.90 2.97
C SER A 27 -4.12 -23.95 2.44
N THR A 28 -3.63 -24.98 1.77
CA THR A 28 -4.47 -25.90 0.96
C THR A 28 -5.52 -26.70 1.74
N TYR A 29 -5.28 -26.96 3.03
CA TYR A 29 -6.13 -27.86 3.83
C TYR A 29 -6.68 -27.23 5.10
N TRP A 30 -6.30 -25.99 5.38
CA TRP A 30 -6.47 -25.36 6.68
C TRP A 30 -6.62 -23.85 6.53
N ASP A 31 -6.46 -23.14 7.63
CA ASP A 31 -6.84 -21.74 7.76
C ASP A 31 -5.66 -20.78 7.50
N GLY A 32 -5.99 -19.51 7.29
CA GLY A 32 -5.02 -18.42 7.18
C GLY A 32 -4.18 -18.53 5.92
N GLY A 33 -4.74 -18.18 4.77
CA GLY A 33 -4.01 -18.19 3.50
C GLY A 33 -2.81 -17.24 3.55
N GLY A 34 -3.02 -15.98 3.93
CA GLY A 34 -1.97 -15.00 4.18
C GLY A 34 -1.33 -15.18 5.55
N MET A 35 -2.12 -15.12 6.62
CA MET A 35 -1.67 -15.22 8.00
C MET A 35 -2.56 -16.11 8.87
N TYR A 36 -1.94 -16.94 9.70
CA TYR A 36 -2.62 -17.70 10.75
C TYR A 36 -2.09 -17.31 12.13
N ASN A 37 -3.01 -16.95 13.03
CA ASN A 37 -2.73 -16.57 14.41
C ASN A 37 -3.40 -17.57 15.36
N TYR A 38 -2.61 -18.25 16.18
CA TYR A 38 -3.11 -19.16 17.21
C TYR A 38 -2.53 -18.81 18.57
N GLN A 39 -3.42 -18.44 19.51
CA GLN A 39 -3.07 -17.96 20.83
C GLN A 39 -2.00 -16.85 20.78
N SER A 40 -2.10 -15.94 19.81
CA SER A 40 -1.08 -14.95 19.46
C SER A 40 -1.73 -13.70 18.89
N SER A 41 -1.56 -12.54 19.54
CA SER A 41 -2.22 -11.29 19.15
C SER A 41 -1.21 -10.32 18.50
N PRO A 42 -0.96 -10.40 17.17
CA PRO A 42 -0.08 -9.46 16.49
C PRO A 42 -0.69 -8.05 16.37
N THR A 43 0.16 -7.08 16.07
CA THR A 43 -0.27 -5.73 15.65
C THR A 43 0.10 -5.55 14.18
N LEU A 44 -0.89 -5.24 13.34
CA LEU A 44 -0.73 -5.02 11.91
C LEU A 44 -1.00 -3.54 11.61
N ILE A 45 -0.08 -2.91 10.88
CA ILE A 45 -0.14 -1.51 10.50
C ILE A 45 0.23 -1.41 9.03
N ASN A 46 -0.57 -0.76 8.19
CA ASN A 46 -0.20 -0.49 6.81
C ASN A 46 0.21 -1.77 6.05
N CYS A 47 -0.64 -2.79 6.06
CA CYS A 47 -0.37 -4.06 5.40
C CYS A 47 -1.42 -4.34 4.34
N THR A 48 -1.03 -5.03 3.27
CA THR A 48 -1.93 -5.43 2.18
C THR A 48 -1.97 -6.96 2.11
N PHE A 49 -3.16 -7.53 2.26
CA PHE A 49 -3.45 -8.95 2.07
C PHE A 49 -4.26 -9.09 0.80
N ARG A 50 -3.70 -9.74 -0.22
CA ARG A 50 -4.38 -9.91 -1.49
C ARG A 50 -4.18 -11.26 -2.14
N LYS A 51 -5.19 -11.81 -2.82
CA LYS A 51 -5.07 -13.07 -3.60
C LYS A 51 -4.52 -14.23 -2.77
N ASN A 52 -4.74 -14.23 -1.46
CA ASN A 52 -4.39 -15.35 -0.60
C ASN A 52 -5.58 -16.31 -0.51
N SER A 53 -5.30 -17.60 -0.32
CA SER A 53 -6.32 -18.64 -0.32
C SER A 53 -6.20 -19.61 0.85
N ALA A 54 -7.33 -19.97 1.45
CA ALA A 54 -7.44 -20.95 2.52
C ALA A 54 -8.41 -22.08 2.14
N GLY A 55 -8.02 -23.32 2.42
CA GLY A 55 -8.84 -24.51 2.20
C GLY A 55 -9.96 -24.66 3.22
N SER A 56 -10.01 -23.81 4.25
CA SER A 56 -11.06 -23.80 5.26
C SER A 56 -11.48 -22.36 5.58
N TYR A 57 -10.76 -21.64 6.45
CA TYR A 57 -11.17 -20.32 6.91
C TYR A 57 -10.09 -19.24 6.76
N GLY A 58 -10.48 -17.98 6.60
CA GLY A 58 -9.55 -16.84 6.65
C GLY A 58 -8.57 -16.84 5.48
N GLY A 59 -9.04 -16.50 4.27
CA GLY A 59 -8.18 -16.43 3.08
C GLY A 59 -7.03 -15.43 3.29
N GLY A 60 -7.35 -14.22 3.73
CA GLY A 60 -6.35 -13.22 4.15
C GLY A 60 -5.73 -13.58 5.50
N MET A 61 -6.55 -13.65 6.54
CA MET A 61 -6.11 -13.91 7.91
C MET A 61 -7.11 -14.77 8.69
N SER A 62 -6.59 -15.70 9.50
CA SER A 62 -7.39 -16.46 10.46
C SER A 62 -6.85 -16.28 11.88
N ASN A 63 -7.74 -15.94 12.80
CA ASN A 63 -7.46 -15.67 14.22
C ASN A 63 -8.16 -16.70 15.10
N ASN A 64 -7.39 -17.49 15.83
CA ASN A 64 -7.90 -18.50 16.75
C ASN A 64 -7.38 -18.21 18.16
N GLU A 65 -8.28 -17.93 19.10
CA GLU A 65 -7.96 -17.48 20.46
C GLU A 65 -6.96 -16.29 20.46
N SER A 66 -7.08 -15.42 19.44
CA SER A 66 -6.08 -14.39 19.10
C SER A 66 -6.78 -13.08 18.76
N SER A 67 -6.48 -12.00 19.48
CA SER A 67 -7.15 -10.69 19.30
C SER A 67 -6.17 -9.64 18.76
N PRO A 68 -5.80 -9.71 17.47
CA PRO A 68 -4.89 -8.72 16.87
C PRO A 68 -5.48 -7.30 16.88
N ASN A 69 -4.60 -6.32 16.74
CA ASN A 69 -4.97 -4.96 16.36
C ASN A 69 -4.59 -4.75 14.90
N VAL A 70 -5.55 -4.37 14.07
CA VAL A 70 -5.39 -4.22 12.62
C VAL A 70 -5.76 -2.80 12.25
N THR A 71 -4.84 -2.06 11.63
CA THR A 71 -5.06 -0.64 11.31
C THR A 71 -4.40 -0.25 9.99
N ASN A 72 -5.06 0.60 9.20
CA ASN A 72 -4.57 1.05 7.89
C ASN A 72 -4.27 -0.12 6.95
N CYS A 73 -5.02 -1.21 7.00
CA CYS A 73 -4.73 -2.40 6.20
C CYS A 73 -5.75 -2.59 5.08
N ILE A 74 -5.33 -3.24 4.00
CA ILE A 74 -6.22 -3.67 2.91
C ILE A 74 -6.32 -5.19 2.93
N PHE A 75 -7.53 -5.71 2.88
CA PHE A 75 -7.86 -7.12 2.70
C PHE A 75 -8.79 -7.24 1.49
N TRP A 76 -8.26 -7.73 0.37
CA TRP A 76 -8.98 -7.72 -0.91
C TRP A 76 -8.66 -8.92 -1.79
N ASP A 77 -9.63 -9.44 -2.53
CA ASP A 77 -9.49 -10.62 -3.41
C ASP A 77 -8.92 -11.84 -2.67
N ASN A 78 -9.17 -12.02 -1.37
CA ASN A 78 -8.77 -13.25 -0.68
C ASN A 78 -9.92 -14.27 -0.73
N ASP A 79 -9.60 -15.55 -0.59
CA ASP A 79 -10.58 -16.63 -0.77
C ASP A 79 -10.46 -17.68 0.33
N ALA A 80 -11.59 -18.02 0.97
CA ALA A 80 -11.71 -19.13 1.89
C ALA A 80 -12.83 -20.06 1.42
N VAL A 81 -12.55 -21.36 1.40
CA VAL A 81 -13.52 -22.36 0.92
C VAL A 81 -14.78 -22.43 1.79
N ILE A 82 -14.67 -22.16 3.10
CA ILE A 82 -15.79 -22.30 4.04
C ILE A 82 -16.36 -20.94 4.46
N ASP A 83 -15.54 -20.07 5.05
CA ASP A 83 -16.01 -18.78 5.58
C ASP A 83 -14.83 -17.81 5.86
N GLY A 84 -15.13 -16.52 5.93
CA GLY A 84 -14.17 -15.44 6.18
C GLY A 84 -13.12 -15.38 5.08
N ASN A 85 -13.50 -14.90 3.89
CA ASN A 85 -12.57 -14.73 2.78
C ASN A 85 -11.39 -13.83 3.18
N GLU A 86 -11.68 -12.72 3.84
CA GLU A 86 -10.70 -11.75 4.26
C GLU A 86 -10.16 -12.07 5.64
N ILE A 87 -11.05 -12.11 6.64
CA ILE A 87 -10.70 -12.35 8.04
C ILE A 87 -11.64 -13.38 8.64
N TYR A 88 -11.10 -14.38 9.34
CA TYR A 88 -11.88 -15.31 10.13
C TYR A 88 -11.49 -15.26 11.60
N ASN A 89 -12.46 -15.22 12.50
CA ASN A 89 -12.24 -15.17 13.94
C ASN A 89 -12.90 -16.35 14.65
N HIS A 90 -12.16 -17.01 15.54
CA HIS A 90 -12.67 -18.11 16.36
C HIS A 90 -12.28 -17.92 17.82
N ASP A 91 -13.28 -17.84 18.70
CA ASP A 91 -13.14 -17.58 20.13
C ASP A 91 -12.33 -16.31 20.41
N THR A 92 -12.59 -15.24 19.65
CA THR A 92 -11.83 -13.98 19.72
C THR A 92 -12.59 -12.77 19.17
N VAL A 93 -12.13 -11.57 19.54
CA VAL A 93 -12.63 -10.30 19.03
C VAL A 93 -11.43 -9.37 18.71
N PRO A 94 -10.91 -9.36 17.47
CA PRO A 94 -9.85 -8.43 17.07
C PRO A 94 -10.36 -6.98 17.03
N ASN A 95 -9.47 -6.01 17.21
CA ASN A 95 -9.77 -4.61 16.95
C ASN A 95 -9.39 -4.27 15.52
N VAL A 96 -10.33 -3.72 14.75
CA VAL A 96 -10.11 -3.33 13.36
C VAL A 96 -10.58 -1.90 13.15
N SER A 97 -9.72 -1.05 12.57
CA SER A 97 -10.01 0.35 12.28
C SER A 97 -9.28 0.81 11.03
N TYR A 98 -9.87 1.75 10.28
CA TYR A 98 -9.23 2.33 9.11
C TYR A 98 -8.69 1.27 8.14
N CYS A 99 -9.46 0.21 7.89
CA CYS A 99 -9.10 -0.85 6.96
C CYS A 99 -10.11 -0.92 5.82
N ASP A 100 -9.63 -1.29 4.63
CA ASP A 100 -10.48 -1.62 3.49
C ASP A 100 -10.61 -3.13 3.40
N ILE A 101 -11.83 -3.65 3.56
CA ILE A 101 -12.09 -5.08 3.73
C ILE A 101 -13.23 -5.48 2.80
N GLU A 102 -12.90 -6.27 1.79
CA GLU A 102 -13.87 -6.76 0.80
C GLU A 102 -15.02 -7.51 1.48
N GLY A 103 -16.25 -7.05 1.26
CA GLY A 103 -17.45 -7.65 1.81
C GLY A 103 -17.73 -7.28 3.27
N ASP A 104 -17.15 -6.19 3.76
CA ASP A 104 -17.38 -5.52 5.04
C ASP A 104 -17.06 -6.36 6.30
N LEU A 105 -16.71 -5.68 7.39
CA LEU A 105 -16.37 -6.28 8.70
C LEU A 105 -17.49 -7.10 9.31
N ASN A 106 -18.75 -6.76 8.98
CA ASN A 106 -19.95 -7.47 9.44
C ASN A 106 -20.67 -8.18 8.28
N GLY A 107 -20.06 -8.22 7.09
CA GLY A 107 -20.63 -8.82 5.90
C GLY A 107 -19.99 -10.17 5.57
N SER A 108 -19.90 -10.50 4.29
CA SER A 108 -19.36 -11.80 3.84
C SER A 108 -17.83 -11.88 3.83
N GLY A 109 -17.13 -10.75 3.95
CA GLY A 109 -15.67 -10.70 4.01
C GLY A 109 -15.10 -11.31 5.29
N CYS A 110 -15.81 -11.07 6.40
CA CYS A 110 -15.44 -11.55 7.72
C CYS A 110 -16.32 -12.71 8.17
N GLY A 111 -15.70 -13.77 8.68
CA GLY A 111 -16.39 -14.98 9.14
C GLY A 111 -16.11 -15.30 10.62
N GLY A 112 -16.97 -16.14 11.20
CA GLY A 112 -16.86 -16.55 12.61
C GLY A 112 -17.38 -15.48 13.59
N ASP A 113 -16.59 -15.19 14.64
CA ASP A 113 -16.94 -14.18 15.64
C ASP A 113 -16.77 -12.74 15.10
N ASP A 114 -17.66 -11.84 15.51
CA ASP A 114 -17.61 -10.43 15.09
C ASP A 114 -16.29 -9.77 15.53
N SER A 115 -15.70 -8.97 14.63
CA SER A 115 -14.60 -8.07 14.98
C SER A 115 -15.13 -6.86 15.75
N ASN A 116 -14.29 -6.25 16.58
CA ASN A 116 -14.59 -4.96 17.18
C ASN A 116 -14.22 -3.84 16.19
N ASP A 117 -15.23 -3.31 15.51
CA ASP A 117 -15.11 -2.15 14.63
C ASP A 117 -14.85 -0.88 15.46
N ILE A 118 -13.65 -0.33 15.33
CA ILE A 118 -13.19 0.88 16.01
C ILE A 118 -13.39 2.13 15.11
N GLY A 119 -13.95 1.97 13.91
CA GLY A 119 -14.30 3.02 12.97
C GLY A 119 -13.28 3.25 11.87
N GLY A 120 -13.72 3.95 10.82
CA GLY A 120 -12.90 4.29 9.65
C GLY A 120 -12.74 3.16 8.63
N ASN A 121 -13.35 1.99 8.85
CA ASN A 121 -13.30 0.90 7.90
C ASN A 121 -14.21 1.15 6.69
N ILE A 122 -13.78 0.68 5.52
CA ILE A 122 -14.48 0.80 4.23
C ILE A 122 -14.56 -0.58 3.53
N ASP A 123 -15.41 -0.67 2.52
CA ASP A 123 -15.60 -1.84 1.64
C ASP A 123 -15.81 -1.32 0.22
N GLU A 124 -14.73 -0.89 -0.43
CA GLU A 124 -14.74 -0.34 -1.78
C GLU A 124 -13.53 -0.88 -2.54
N ASP A 125 -13.61 -1.04 -3.87
CA ASP A 125 -12.47 -1.55 -4.64
C ASP A 125 -11.22 -0.67 -4.42
N PRO A 126 -10.09 -1.21 -3.91
CA PRO A 126 -8.88 -0.43 -3.67
C PRO A 126 -8.28 0.16 -4.94
N LEU A 127 -8.73 -0.26 -6.12
CA LEU A 127 -8.22 0.19 -7.41
C LEU A 127 -6.70 0.09 -7.49
N PHE A 128 -6.15 -1.06 -7.08
CA PHE A 128 -4.72 -1.34 -7.25
C PHE A 128 -4.30 -1.12 -8.70
N TYR A 129 -3.18 -0.43 -8.86
CA TYR A 129 -2.66 0.01 -10.13
C TYR A 129 -2.08 -1.16 -10.96
N ASP A 130 -2.03 -0.93 -12.27
CA ASP A 130 -1.55 -1.77 -13.39
C ASP A 130 -2.34 -3.05 -13.80
N PRO A 131 -3.04 -3.04 -14.95
CA PRO A 131 -3.58 -4.24 -15.59
C PRO A 131 -2.53 -5.17 -16.23
N ASN A 132 -1.25 -4.78 -16.29
CA ASN A 132 -0.17 -5.52 -16.95
C ASN A 132 0.84 -6.17 -15.97
N ASP A 133 1.02 -5.64 -14.76
CA ASP A 133 1.71 -6.30 -13.65
C ASP A 133 0.71 -6.77 -12.57
N PRO A 134 0.38 -8.07 -12.53
CA PRO A 134 -0.53 -8.60 -11.52
C PRO A 134 0.02 -8.56 -10.08
N ASN A 135 1.27 -8.11 -9.88
CA ASN A 135 1.95 -7.96 -8.60
C ASN A 135 2.21 -6.49 -8.22
N ASP A 136 1.67 -5.55 -8.99
CA ASP A 136 1.60 -4.18 -8.56
C ASP A 136 0.45 -4.03 -7.53
N TYR A 137 0.78 -3.43 -6.40
CA TYR A 137 -0.15 -3.14 -5.30
C TYR A 137 -0.10 -1.67 -4.89
N HIS A 138 0.48 -0.79 -5.73
CA HIS A 138 0.32 0.65 -5.59
C HIS A 138 -1.16 1.00 -5.79
N LEU A 139 -1.63 2.04 -5.13
CA LEU A 139 -3.00 2.53 -5.31
C LEU A 139 -3.11 3.33 -6.61
N GLY A 140 -4.23 3.22 -7.31
CA GLY A 140 -4.50 4.06 -8.47
C GLY A 140 -5.06 5.45 -8.10
N PRO A 141 -5.02 6.44 -9.02
CA PRO A 141 -5.37 7.85 -8.78
C PRO A 141 -6.78 8.17 -8.25
N ASN A 142 -7.68 7.19 -8.20
CA ASN A 142 -9.04 7.37 -7.69
C ASN A 142 -9.38 6.34 -6.61
N SER A 143 -8.37 5.69 -6.04
CA SER A 143 -8.56 4.68 -5.02
C SER A 143 -9.27 5.29 -3.80
N PRO A 144 -10.26 4.59 -3.23
CA PRO A 144 -10.90 5.00 -1.98
C PRO A 144 -9.97 4.86 -0.76
N CYS A 145 -8.82 4.20 -0.93
CA CYS A 145 -7.81 4.01 0.12
C CYS A 145 -6.91 5.24 0.30
N ILE A 146 -6.91 6.19 -0.64
CA ILE A 146 -6.09 7.41 -0.59
C ILE A 146 -6.60 8.35 0.50
N ASP A 147 -5.70 8.83 1.36
CA ASP A 147 -5.93 9.70 2.51
C ASP A 147 -7.03 9.17 3.46
N ALA A 148 -7.26 7.86 3.47
CA ALA A 148 -8.38 7.24 4.17
C ALA A 148 -7.98 6.57 5.50
N GLY A 149 -6.69 6.50 5.81
CA GLY A 149 -6.16 5.88 7.01
C GLY A 149 -6.17 6.78 8.26
N THR A 150 -5.42 6.36 9.29
CA THR A 150 -5.14 7.16 10.49
C THR A 150 -3.66 7.37 10.73
N ASN A 151 -3.25 8.62 10.97
CA ASN A 151 -1.87 8.99 11.30
C ASN A 151 -1.43 8.54 12.71
N THR A 152 -2.34 7.98 13.51
CA THR A 152 -2.07 7.56 14.89
C THR A 152 -2.51 6.12 15.18
N PRO A 153 -2.03 5.12 14.43
CA PRO A 153 -2.40 3.73 14.66
C PRO A 153 -1.80 3.20 15.97
N ILE A 154 -2.44 2.17 16.54
CA ILE A 154 -1.87 1.45 17.68
C ILE A 154 -0.57 0.78 17.23
N GLY A 155 0.53 1.05 17.93
CA GLY A 155 1.88 0.57 17.57
C GLY A 155 2.74 1.61 16.85
N GLY A 156 2.15 2.75 16.45
CA GLY A 156 2.85 3.88 15.85
C GLY A 156 2.99 3.74 14.34
N LEU A 157 2.91 4.87 13.64
CA LEU A 157 3.07 4.92 12.20
C LEU A 157 4.57 4.84 11.82
N PRO A 158 4.94 4.03 10.82
CA PRO A 158 6.30 4.09 10.25
C PRO A 158 6.54 5.45 9.59
N THR A 159 7.82 5.81 9.40
CA THR A 159 8.17 7.09 8.76
C THR A 159 8.03 7.05 7.25
N THR A 160 8.18 5.87 6.66
CA THR A 160 8.10 5.64 5.22
C THR A 160 7.26 4.41 4.92
N ASP A 161 6.80 4.27 3.68
CA ASP A 161 6.06 3.10 3.19
C ASP A 161 6.99 1.98 2.70
N ILE A 162 6.53 1.14 1.76
CA ILE A 162 7.30 0.00 1.25
C ILE A 162 8.36 0.41 0.22
N ASP A 163 8.15 1.53 -0.48
CA ASP A 163 9.07 2.04 -1.51
C ASP A 163 10.02 3.14 -0.97
N GLY A 164 9.71 3.67 0.21
CA GLY A 164 10.58 4.58 0.96
C GLY A 164 10.08 6.03 1.00
N GLU A 165 8.90 6.27 0.47
CA GLU A 165 8.16 7.52 0.47
C GLU A 165 7.65 7.86 1.88
N PRO A 166 7.52 9.15 2.24
CA PRO A 166 6.93 9.55 3.51
C PRO A 166 5.49 9.04 3.64
N ARG A 167 5.16 8.44 4.79
CA ARG A 167 3.81 7.90 5.10
C ARG A 167 2.68 8.91 5.26
N VAL A 168 2.99 10.19 5.37
CA VAL A 168 1.98 11.23 5.62
C VAL A 168 2.18 12.29 4.57
N ILE A 169 1.53 12.07 3.44
CA ILE A 169 1.46 12.98 2.30
C ILE A 169 0.00 13.35 2.06
N ASP A 170 -0.25 14.32 1.19
CA ASP A 170 -1.59 14.77 0.78
C ASP A 170 -1.88 14.15 -0.58
N GLY A 171 -2.21 12.86 -0.58
CA GLY A 171 -2.24 12.02 -1.79
C GLY A 171 -3.31 12.46 -2.80
N ASN A 172 -4.42 13.02 -2.31
CA ASN A 172 -5.51 13.54 -3.14
C ASN A 172 -5.43 15.06 -3.41
N GLY A 173 -4.44 15.75 -2.83
CA GLY A 173 -4.20 17.18 -3.03
C GLY A 173 -5.25 18.13 -2.44
N ASP A 174 -6.03 17.71 -1.45
CA ASP A 174 -7.06 18.53 -0.80
C ASP A 174 -6.53 19.45 0.31
N GLY A 175 -5.24 19.34 0.63
CA GLY A 175 -4.55 20.10 1.66
C GLY A 175 -4.50 19.40 3.03
N ASN A 176 -5.00 18.17 3.16
CA ASN A 176 -4.99 17.40 4.40
C ASN A 176 -4.16 16.12 4.26
N SER A 177 -2.92 16.15 4.75
CA SER A 177 -2.07 14.97 4.70
C SER A 177 -2.51 13.86 5.66
N ILE A 178 -2.98 12.75 5.12
CA ILE A 178 -3.42 11.56 5.84
C ILE A 178 -2.73 10.35 5.21
N VAL A 179 -2.32 9.39 6.04
CA VAL A 179 -1.78 8.12 5.54
C VAL A 179 -2.82 7.36 4.73
N ASP A 180 -2.38 6.71 3.66
CA ASP A 180 -3.19 5.78 2.90
C ASP A 180 -3.44 4.47 3.66
N MET A 181 -4.49 3.76 3.28
CA MET A 181 -4.65 2.36 3.68
C MET A 181 -3.72 1.48 2.85
N GLY A 182 -3.13 0.47 3.48
CA GLY A 182 -2.28 -0.52 2.83
C GLY A 182 -0.79 -0.28 2.97
N ALA A 183 -0.02 -1.10 2.25
CA ALA A 183 1.44 -1.16 2.34
C ALA A 183 2.18 -0.02 1.62
N ASP A 184 1.47 0.77 0.84
CA ASP A 184 2.04 1.77 -0.06
C ASP A 184 1.27 3.09 0.04
N GLU A 185 1.92 4.24 -0.18
CA GLU A 185 1.26 5.54 -0.31
C GLU A 185 1.11 5.91 -1.79
N TYR A 186 -0.06 6.41 -2.14
CA TYR A 186 -0.28 7.09 -3.40
C TYR A 186 0.32 8.51 -3.34
N ASP A 187 1.37 8.72 -4.11
CA ASP A 187 1.93 10.05 -4.34
C ASP A 187 1.55 10.51 -5.75
N TYR A 188 0.62 11.46 -5.84
CA TYR A 188 0.32 12.14 -7.10
C TYR A 188 1.56 12.92 -7.55
N ARG A 189 2.24 12.43 -8.59
CA ARG A 189 3.45 13.06 -9.14
C ARG A 189 3.20 13.48 -10.57
N ASP A 190 3.38 14.77 -10.84
CA ASP A 190 3.22 15.36 -12.17
C ASP A 190 4.16 14.68 -13.21
N ALA A 191 5.36 14.29 -12.77
CA ALA A 191 6.40 13.66 -13.58
C ALA A 191 6.16 12.18 -13.98
N ASP A 192 5.06 11.58 -13.53
CA ASP A 192 4.63 10.22 -13.89
C ASP A 192 3.76 10.28 -15.16
N PHE A 193 4.41 10.27 -16.31
CA PHE A 193 3.80 10.61 -17.59
C PHE A 193 3.02 9.45 -18.22
N ASP A 194 3.34 8.19 -17.92
CA ASP A 194 2.45 7.05 -18.22
C ASP A 194 1.46 6.73 -17.10
N ASN A 195 1.50 7.51 -16.02
CA ASN A 195 0.68 7.38 -14.83
C ASN A 195 0.86 6.02 -14.16
N ASP A 196 2.03 5.39 -14.23
CA ASP A 196 2.30 4.04 -13.70
C ASP A 196 2.54 3.97 -12.18
N GLY A 197 2.47 5.12 -11.50
CA GLY A 197 2.80 5.31 -10.09
C GLY A 197 4.31 5.42 -9.84
N ILE A 198 5.15 5.17 -10.85
CA ILE A 198 6.59 5.03 -10.71
C ILE A 198 7.32 5.92 -11.72
N VAL A 199 7.78 7.10 -11.30
CA VAL A 199 8.65 7.97 -12.12
C VAL A 199 9.96 7.25 -12.50
N ASN A 200 10.01 6.71 -13.73
CA ASN A 200 11.08 5.82 -14.19
C ASN A 200 11.60 6.20 -15.59
N PHE A 201 12.38 5.29 -16.20
CA PHE A 201 12.98 5.55 -17.51
C PHE A 201 11.98 5.60 -18.66
N ILE A 202 10.77 5.06 -18.46
CA ILE A 202 9.67 5.12 -19.42
C ILE A 202 9.09 6.53 -19.42
N ASP A 203 8.85 7.13 -18.26
CA ASP A 203 8.46 8.55 -18.14
C ASP A 203 9.53 9.47 -18.71
N TYR A 204 10.80 9.18 -18.41
CA TYR A 204 11.91 9.92 -19.04
C TYR A 204 11.89 9.79 -20.56
N ALA A 205 11.57 8.60 -21.08
CA ALA A 205 11.50 8.38 -22.52
C ALA A 205 10.30 9.08 -23.15
N MET A 206 9.17 9.17 -22.44
CA MET A 206 8.01 9.96 -22.85
C MET A 206 8.38 11.44 -22.88
N PHE A 207 8.86 11.98 -21.77
CA PHE A 207 9.38 13.32 -21.65
C PHE A 207 10.39 13.66 -22.78
N ALA A 208 11.40 12.82 -22.98
CA ALA A 208 12.43 13.00 -24.01
C ALA A 208 11.91 12.89 -25.45
N ASN A 209 10.79 12.19 -25.68
CA ASN A 209 10.18 12.04 -27.00
C ASN A 209 9.42 13.32 -27.43
N PHE A 210 9.00 14.14 -26.49
CA PHE A 210 8.32 15.42 -26.75
C PHE A 210 9.24 16.64 -26.64
N TRP A 211 10.39 16.47 -26.00
CA TRP A 211 11.48 17.45 -25.92
C TRP A 211 11.85 18.03 -27.29
N GLN A 212 11.61 19.34 -27.47
CA GLN A 212 11.90 20.13 -28.69
C GLN A 212 11.14 19.75 -29.97
N THR A 213 9.91 19.23 -29.89
CA THR A 213 9.04 19.14 -31.08
C THR A 213 8.31 20.47 -31.34
N GLU A 214 8.04 20.82 -32.62
CA GLU A 214 7.39 22.09 -33.02
C GLU A 214 5.90 22.21 -32.57
N SER A 215 5.42 21.31 -31.71
CA SER A 215 4.09 21.28 -31.10
C SER A 215 4.19 20.51 -29.77
N PRO A 216 4.74 21.14 -28.71
CA PRO A 216 4.93 20.47 -27.42
C PRO A 216 3.58 20.00 -26.85
N ASP A 217 3.59 18.81 -26.26
CA ASP A 217 2.46 18.31 -25.49
C ASP A 217 2.52 18.96 -24.11
N PHE A 218 1.52 19.79 -23.78
CA PHE A 218 1.46 20.52 -22.51
C PHE A 218 1.15 19.63 -21.31
N SER A 219 0.92 18.33 -21.52
CA SER A 219 0.86 17.37 -20.42
C SER A 219 2.23 17.03 -19.82
N LEU A 220 3.31 17.67 -20.30
CA LEU A 220 4.71 17.43 -19.89
C LEU A 220 5.41 18.70 -19.40
N ASP A 221 4.61 19.77 -19.24
CA ASP A 221 4.99 21.08 -18.72
C ASP A 221 4.76 21.05 -17.20
N GLU A 222 5.78 20.60 -16.49
CA GLU A 222 5.78 20.31 -15.05
C GLU A 222 5.79 21.60 -14.21
N ASP A 223 6.35 22.70 -14.75
CA ASP A 223 6.37 23.99 -14.06
C ASP A 223 5.28 24.98 -14.53
N GLU A 224 4.37 24.49 -15.39
CA GLU A 224 3.22 25.20 -15.97
C GLU A 224 3.60 26.51 -16.73
N ASP A 225 4.80 26.60 -17.28
CA ASP A 225 5.29 27.80 -17.95
C ASP A 225 4.95 27.90 -19.46
N ASN A 226 4.27 26.88 -19.99
CA ASN A 226 3.91 26.67 -21.40
C ASN A 226 5.10 26.48 -22.34
N ASP A 227 6.24 26.07 -21.82
CA ASP A 227 7.37 25.49 -22.55
C ASP A 227 7.65 24.09 -21.97
N VAL A 228 8.35 23.25 -22.72
CA VAL A 228 8.87 21.98 -22.18
C VAL A 228 10.39 22.04 -22.31
N ASP A 229 11.03 22.42 -21.20
CA ASP A 229 12.42 22.84 -21.13
C ASP A 229 13.22 22.16 -20.01
N MET A 230 14.37 22.74 -19.68
CA MET A 230 15.30 22.18 -18.69
C MET A 230 14.80 22.28 -17.24
N ASN A 231 13.80 23.12 -16.98
CA ASN A 231 13.13 23.24 -15.69
C ASN A 231 12.20 22.05 -15.45
N ASP A 232 11.46 21.63 -16.47
CA ASP A 232 10.63 20.41 -16.42
C ASP A 232 11.50 19.17 -16.22
N LEU A 233 12.65 19.09 -16.91
CA LEU A 233 13.62 18.01 -16.68
C LEU A 233 14.17 18.03 -15.25
N ALA A 234 14.32 19.20 -14.65
CA ALA A 234 14.82 19.31 -13.28
C ALA A 234 13.79 18.82 -12.26
N LEU A 235 12.49 19.04 -12.51
CA LEU A 235 11.39 18.50 -11.72
C LEU A 235 11.28 16.98 -11.91
N PHE A 236 11.28 16.51 -13.15
CA PHE A 236 11.34 15.09 -13.48
C PHE A 236 12.50 14.36 -12.77
N VAL A 237 13.72 14.89 -12.87
CA VAL A 237 14.91 14.29 -12.23
C VAL A 237 14.85 14.37 -10.70
N LYS A 238 14.20 15.39 -10.14
CA LYS A 238 14.01 15.50 -8.69
C LYS A 238 13.13 14.36 -8.18
N ASP A 239 12.03 14.08 -8.88
CA ASP A 239 11.07 13.07 -8.45
C ASP A 239 11.63 11.66 -8.69
N TRP A 240 12.31 11.45 -9.83
CA TRP A 240 13.03 10.20 -10.11
C TRP A 240 14.16 9.88 -9.10
N LEU A 241 14.95 10.89 -8.70
CA LEU A 241 16.04 10.69 -7.73
C LEU A 241 15.53 10.43 -6.30
N TRP A 242 14.32 10.89 -6.00
CA TRP A 242 13.67 10.63 -4.71
C TRP A 242 13.30 9.16 -4.58
N GLN A 243 12.68 8.57 -5.61
CA GLN A 243 12.29 7.15 -5.68
C GLN A 243 13.49 6.19 -5.61
N ALA A 244 14.63 6.55 -6.19
CA ALA A 244 15.83 5.71 -6.13
C ALA A 244 16.52 5.68 -4.73
N GLY A 245 16.01 6.43 -3.73
CA GLY A 245 16.64 6.57 -2.41
C GLY A 245 17.94 7.41 -2.43
N TRP A 246 18.17 8.21 -3.47
CA TRP A 246 19.38 9.04 -3.60
C TRP A 246 19.24 10.37 -2.86
N THR A 247 19.21 10.34 -1.53
CA THR A 247 19.31 11.56 -0.71
C THR A 247 20.75 12.09 -0.67
N LYS A 248 21.24 12.64 -1.79
CA LYS A 248 22.44 13.49 -1.74
C LYS A 248 22.05 14.87 -1.21
N THR A 249 22.34 15.07 0.08
CA THR A 249 22.56 16.42 0.62
C THR A 249 23.61 17.11 -0.24
N PHE A 250 23.19 18.07 -1.07
CA PHE A 250 24.11 19.01 -1.69
C PHE A 250 24.65 19.91 -0.57
N ALA A 251 25.72 19.45 0.08
CA ALA A 251 26.53 20.31 0.91
C ALA A 251 27.05 21.44 0.00
N ALA A 252 26.56 22.65 0.21
CA ALA A 252 27.09 23.87 -0.38
C ALA A 252 28.57 23.98 0.00
N GLY A 253 29.46 23.51 -0.88
CA GLY A 253 30.86 23.36 -0.53
C GLY A 253 31.74 22.99 -1.71
N CYS A 254 32.42 24.02 -2.22
CA CYS A 254 33.61 23.96 -3.07
C CYS A 254 33.37 23.87 -4.58
N GLY A 255 33.52 25.03 -5.22
CA GLY A 255 33.67 25.13 -6.66
C GLY A 255 34.93 24.42 -7.15
N GLN A 256 34.81 23.73 -8.28
CA GLN A 256 35.94 23.50 -9.18
C GLN A 256 35.50 23.75 -10.61
N SER A 257 36.35 24.51 -11.28
CA SER A 257 36.25 25.03 -12.63
C SER A 257 36.08 23.93 -13.68
N MET A 258 35.13 24.13 -14.61
CA MET A 258 35.13 23.43 -15.90
C MET A 258 36.37 23.84 -16.70
N GLY A 259 37.28 22.89 -16.91
CA GLY A 259 38.32 22.93 -17.91
C GLY A 259 37.89 22.09 -19.10
N ARG A 260 37.88 22.73 -20.28
CA ARG A 260 37.55 22.28 -21.65
C ARG A 260 37.54 20.78 -21.92
#